data_AF-A0A556QRB2-F1
#
_entry.id   AF-A0A556QRB2-F1
#
_cell.length_a   1.000
_cell.length_b   1.000
_cell.length_c   1.000
_cell.angle_alpha   90.00
_cell.angle_beta   90.00
_cell.angle_gamma   90.00
#
_symmetry.space_group_name_H-M   'P 1'
#
loop_
_entity.id
_entity.type
_entity.pdbx_description
1 polymer ?
#
loop_
_entity_poly.entity_id
_entity_poly.type
_entity_poly.pdbx_seq_one_letter_code
_entity_poly.pdbx_strand_id
1 'polypeptide(L)'
;MKRRVLILTVASLLLALLLGQLNHYLAVWQIHVWCGGLFVAFAALRLGYRTGATAAFIAGLILDAGEPVAFGTQAFLFLAAHAVIFTVRARAPREETIVGVVVALLANLGLFLALSFVRIDPGLHPATAWMRVFADLLVSQIVIAVIAPWFFAVQNRLLEATGTNLRDFSRRAL
;
A
#
# COMPACT_ATOMS: atom_id res chain seq x y z
N MET A 1 -0.01 20.98 3.24
CA MET A 1 0.79 19.84 2.71
C MET A 1 1.46 19.04 3.83
N LYS A 2 2.39 19.64 4.60
CA LYS A 2 3.19 18.95 5.64
C LYS A 2 2.36 18.09 6.64
N ARG A 3 1.28 18.66 7.20
CA ARG A 3 0.42 17.96 8.17
C ARG A 3 -0.25 16.70 7.62
N ARG A 4 -0.70 16.71 6.36
CA ARG A 4 -1.37 15.55 5.73
C ARG A 4 -0.40 14.41 5.47
N VAL A 5 0.79 14.75 4.96
CA VAL A 5 1.88 13.77 4.78
C VAL A 5 2.21 13.15 6.14
N LEU A 6 2.41 13.97 7.18
CA LEU A 6 2.70 13.47 8.53
C LEU A 6 1.62 12.49 9.04
N ILE A 7 0.34 12.84 8.93
CA ILE A 7 -0.76 11.97 9.38
C ILE A 7 -0.74 10.63 8.64
N LEU A 8 -0.59 10.65 7.31
CA LEU A 8 -0.55 9.42 6.53
C LEU A 8 0.71 8.62 6.78
N THR A 9 1.84 9.28 6.98
CA THR A 9 3.10 8.63 7.38
C THR A 9 2.93 7.92 8.71
N VAL A 10 2.31 8.55 9.71
CA VAL A 10 2.02 7.91 10.99
C VAL A 10 1.05 6.74 10.83
N ALA A 11 -0.02 6.90 10.04
CA ALA A 11 -0.96 5.82 9.77
C ALA A 11 -0.30 4.62 9.06
N SER A 12 0.56 4.90 8.08
CA SER A 12 1.38 3.89 7.39
C SER A 12 2.37 3.22 8.35
N LEU A 13 3.05 3.99 9.20
CA LEU A 13 3.97 3.42 10.18
C LEU A 13 3.24 2.48 11.15
N LEU A 14 2.07 2.88 11.64
CA LEU A 14 1.23 2.03 12.50
C LEU A 14 0.81 0.75 11.77
N LEU A 15 0.38 0.86 10.50
CA LEU A 15 0.04 -0.32 9.69
C LEU A 15 1.26 -1.25 9.51
N ALA A 16 2.44 -0.69 9.23
CA ALA A 16 3.67 -1.46 9.08
C ALA A 16 4.04 -2.21 10.38
N LEU A 17 3.91 -1.57 11.54
CA LEU A 17 4.15 -2.20 12.84
C LEU A 17 3.15 -3.34 13.11
N LEU A 18 1.86 -3.11 12.87
CA LEU A 18 0.83 -4.13 13.02
C LEU A 18 1.04 -5.31 12.07
N LEU A 19 1.44 -5.03 10.83
CA LEU A 19 1.75 -6.06 9.84
C LEU A 19 2.98 -6.88 10.26
N GLY A 20 4.02 -6.24 10.80
CA GLY A 20 5.18 -6.92 11.36
C GLY A 20 4.81 -7.87 12.49
N GLN A 21 3.94 -7.45 13.42
CA GLN A 21 3.42 -8.31 14.48
C GLN A 21 2.58 -9.47 13.92
N LEU A 22 1.69 -9.20 12.96
CA LEU A 22 0.90 -10.23 12.30
C LEU A 22 1.81 -11.29 11.65
N ASN A 23 2.82 -10.86 10.90
CA ASN A 23 3.78 -11.76 10.27
C ASN A 23 4.62 -12.54 11.29
N HIS A 24 4.95 -11.94 12.44
CA HIS A 24 5.62 -12.66 13.52
C HIS A 24 4.77 -13.84 14.02
N TYR A 25 3.47 -13.65 14.24
CA TYR A 25 2.57 -14.73 14.65
C TYR A 25 2.32 -15.77 13.53
N LEU A 26 2.22 -15.32 12.28
CA LEU A 26 2.01 -16.21 11.12
C LEU A 26 3.26 -16.98 10.70
N ALA A 27 4.45 -16.58 11.15
CA ALA A 27 5.70 -17.24 10.84
C ALA A 27 5.72 -18.72 11.25
N VAL A 28 4.98 -19.09 12.31
CA VAL A 28 4.80 -20.50 12.74
C VAL A 28 4.20 -21.36 11.63
N TRP A 29 3.33 -20.78 10.81
CA TRP A 29 2.67 -21.46 9.68
C TRP A 29 3.40 -21.25 8.36
N GLN A 30 4.59 -20.63 8.37
CA GLN A 30 5.37 -20.30 7.18
C GLN A 30 4.66 -19.37 6.17
N ILE A 31 3.60 -18.68 6.62
CA ILE A 31 2.81 -17.73 5.82
C ILE A 31 3.37 -16.33 6.03
N HIS A 32 3.58 -15.60 4.93
CA HIS A 32 3.98 -14.20 4.96
C HIS A 32 2.93 -13.33 4.27
N VAL A 33 2.41 -12.34 5.00
CA VAL A 33 1.42 -11.38 4.50
C VAL A 33 2.11 -10.10 4.10
N TRP A 34 1.89 -9.67 2.87
CA TRP A 34 2.45 -8.43 2.33
C TRP A 34 1.35 -7.52 1.78
N CYS A 35 1.25 -6.31 2.34
CA CYS A 35 0.12 -5.40 2.13
C CYS A 35 0.50 -4.06 1.48
N GLY A 36 1.50 -4.02 0.59
CA GLY A 36 1.98 -2.77 -0.01
C GLY A 36 0.91 -1.96 -0.74
N GLY A 37 -0.11 -2.62 -1.31
CA GLY A 37 -1.24 -1.93 -1.96
C GLY A 37 -2.00 -0.98 -1.03
N LEU A 38 -2.11 -1.30 0.28
CA LEU A 38 -2.79 -0.45 1.27
C LEU A 38 -2.07 0.88 1.51
N PHE A 39 -0.75 0.87 1.41
CA PHE A 39 0.09 2.05 1.65
C PHE A 39 0.00 3.08 0.53
N VAL A 40 -0.40 2.67 -0.67
CA VAL A 40 -0.42 3.52 -1.87
C VAL A 40 -1.84 3.89 -2.30
N ALA A 41 -2.80 2.96 -2.23
CA ALA A 41 -4.12 3.13 -2.85
C ALA A 41 -4.86 4.39 -2.34
N PHE A 42 -4.90 4.61 -1.02
CA PHE A 42 -5.57 5.78 -0.45
C PHE A 42 -4.91 7.10 -0.91
N ALA A 43 -3.58 7.16 -0.86
CA ALA A 43 -2.82 8.34 -1.24
C ALA A 43 -3.01 8.69 -2.72
N ALA A 44 -3.04 7.68 -3.59
CA ALA A 44 -3.23 7.86 -5.02
C ALA A 44 -4.66 8.29 -5.38
N LEU A 45 -5.67 7.67 -4.76
CA LEU A 45 -7.07 7.95 -5.07
C LEU A 45 -7.56 9.27 -4.50
N ARG A 46 -7.20 9.60 -3.24
CA ARG A 46 -7.88 10.66 -2.48
C ARG A 46 -7.08 11.94 -2.30
N LEU A 47 -5.78 11.94 -2.58
CA LEU A 47 -4.93 13.14 -2.42
C LEU A 47 -4.51 13.78 -3.73
N GLY A 48 -4.05 15.03 -3.67
CA GLY A 48 -3.36 15.68 -4.80
C GLY A 48 -2.01 15.02 -5.09
N TYR A 49 -1.54 15.11 -6.34
CA TYR A 49 -0.36 14.38 -6.84
C TYR A 49 0.85 14.48 -5.91
N ARG A 50 1.30 15.70 -5.61
CA ARG A 50 2.49 15.95 -4.78
C ARG A 50 2.35 15.37 -3.37
N THR A 51 1.20 15.56 -2.73
CA THR A 51 0.99 15.09 -1.35
C THR A 51 0.90 13.56 -1.30
N GLY A 52 0.18 12.95 -2.24
CA GLY A 52 0.07 11.49 -2.34
C GLY A 52 1.39 10.83 -2.70
N ALA A 53 2.14 11.39 -3.66
CA ALA A 53 3.45 10.89 -4.09
C ALA A 53 4.46 10.92 -2.94
N THR A 54 4.54 12.03 -2.19
CA THR A 54 5.43 12.11 -1.02
C THR A 54 5.03 11.11 0.06
N ALA A 55 3.73 10.94 0.33
CA ALA A 55 3.26 9.97 1.31
C ALA A 55 3.57 8.52 0.90
N ALA A 56 3.35 8.16 -0.37
CA ALA A 56 3.67 6.84 -0.92
C ALA A 56 5.19 6.57 -0.91
N PHE A 57 6.00 7.56 -1.30
CA PHE A 57 7.46 7.45 -1.27
C PHE A 57 7.98 7.21 0.16
N ILE A 58 7.53 8.00 1.14
CA ILE A 58 7.89 7.81 2.55
C ILE A 58 7.41 6.45 3.06
N ALA A 59 6.21 6.01 2.70
CA ALA A 59 5.70 4.70 3.08
C ALA A 59 6.57 3.56 2.53
N GLY A 60 7.06 3.68 1.29
CA GLY A 60 8.00 2.72 0.72
C GLY A 60 9.35 2.73 1.46
N LEU A 61 9.87 3.90 1.86
CA LEU A 61 11.10 3.98 2.67
C LEU A 61 10.94 3.32 4.05
N ILE A 62 9.75 3.43 4.67
CA ILE A 62 9.45 2.79 5.95
C ILE A 62 9.52 1.26 5.81
N LEU A 63 8.97 0.71 4.73
CA LEU A 63 8.95 -0.73 4.49
C LEU A 63 10.31 -1.25 4.00
N ASP A 64 11.05 -0.47 3.20
CA ASP A 64 12.40 -0.83 2.73
C ASP A 64 13.36 -1.08 3.89
N ALA A 65 13.20 -0.40 5.02
CA ALA A 65 14.07 -0.56 6.19
C ALA A 65 13.98 -1.95 6.85
N GLY A 66 12.89 -2.70 6.61
CA GLY A 66 12.65 -4.01 7.22
C GLY A 66 12.83 -5.21 6.29
N GLU A 67 13.17 -4.98 5.02
CA GLU A 67 13.14 -6.02 3.98
C GLU A 67 14.53 -6.24 3.36
N PRO A 68 14.88 -7.48 2.97
CA PRO A 68 16.18 -7.81 2.37
C PRO A 68 16.21 -7.44 0.88
N VAL A 69 16.02 -6.15 0.57
CA VAL A 69 16.12 -5.57 -0.77
C VAL A 69 17.02 -4.34 -0.72
N ALA A 70 17.54 -3.91 -1.86
CA ALA A 70 18.30 -2.67 -1.92
C ALA A 70 17.43 -1.50 -1.42
N PHE A 71 17.93 -0.75 -0.45
CA PHE A 71 17.19 0.36 0.14
C PHE A 71 16.75 1.37 -0.94
N GLY A 72 15.47 1.74 -0.93
CA GLY A 72 14.84 2.61 -1.92
C GLY A 72 14.04 1.85 -2.99
N THR A 73 14.19 0.53 -3.12
CA THR A 73 13.47 -0.28 -4.11
C THR A 73 11.95 -0.12 -3.94
N GLN A 74 11.43 -0.29 -2.73
CA GLN A 74 9.99 -0.15 -2.47
C GLN A 74 9.55 1.31 -2.57
N ALA A 75 10.39 2.27 -2.18
CA ALA A 75 10.08 3.69 -2.35
C ALA A 75 9.83 4.05 -3.82
N PHE A 76 10.66 3.58 -4.75
CA PHE A 76 10.47 3.79 -6.19
C PHE A 76 9.28 3.02 -6.74
N LEU A 77 9.09 1.75 -6.34
CA LEU A 77 7.93 0.96 -6.75
C LEU A 77 6.61 1.59 -6.30
N PHE A 78 6.56 2.12 -5.06
CA PHE A 78 5.37 2.78 -4.52
C PHE A 78 5.08 4.10 -5.23
N LEU A 79 6.13 4.85 -5.59
CA LEU A 79 6.00 6.06 -6.38
C LEU A 79 5.48 5.75 -7.79
N ALA A 80 5.97 4.69 -8.42
CA ALA A 80 5.50 4.23 -9.73
C ALA A 80 4.04 3.77 -9.68
N ALA A 81 3.67 2.94 -8.69
CA ALA A 81 2.29 2.52 -8.49
C ALA A 81 1.37 3.71 -8.21
N HIS A 82 1.79 4.67 -7.40
CA HIS A 82 1.06 5.92 -7.17
C HIS A 82 0.82 6.66 -8.49
N ALA A 83 1.84 6.84 -9.32
CA ALA A 83 1.72 7.52 -10.60
C ALA A 83 0.71 6.82 -11.53
N VAL A 84 0.78 5.49 -11.65
CA VAL A 84 -0.15 4.69 -12.47
C VAL A 84 -1.58 4.80 -11.97
N ILE A 85 -1.81 4.65 -10.66
CA ILE A 85 -3.16 4.79 -10.10
C ILE A 85 -3.67 6.22 -10.28
N PHE A 86 -2.80 7.22 -10.12
CA PHE A 86 -3.15 8.63 -10.24
C PHE A 86 -3.54 9.05 -11.66
N THR A 87 -2.99 8.41 -12.71
CA THR A 87 -3.42 8.69 -14.09
C THR A 87 -4.79 8.06 -14.39
N VAL A 88 -5.04 6.85 -13.88
CA VAL A 88 -6.29 6.11 -14.18
C VAL A 88 -7.47 6.55 -13.29
N ARG A 89 -7.22 7.10 -12.09
CA ARG A 89 -8.27 7.48 -11.13
C ARG A 89 -9.31 8.48 -11.65
N ALA A 90 -9.05 9.20 -12.75
CA ALA A 90 -10.03 10.10 -13.36
C ALA A 90 -11.30 9.38 -13.83
N ARG A 91 -11.20 8.08 -14.09
CA ARG A 91 -12.31 7.23 -14.56
C ARG A 91 -13.02 6.47 -13.44
N ALA A 92 -12.57 6.62 -12.18
CA ALA A 92 -13.00 5.81 -11.06
C ALA A 92 -13.81 6.62 -10.04
N PRO A 93 -14.88 6.07 -9.42
CA PRO A 93 -15.57 6.66 -8.28
C PRO A 93 -14.66 6.68 -7.03
N ARG A 94 -13.79 7.70 -6.91
CA ARG A 94 -12.69 7.75 -5.92
C ARG A 94 -13.12 7.70 -4.46
N GLU A 95 -14.38 8.06 -4.18
CA GLU A 95 -14.96 8.10 -2.84
C GLU A 95 -15.55 6.74 -2.43
N GLU A 96 -15.85 5.87 -3.39
CA GLU A 96 -16.40 4.56 -3.13
C GLU A 96 -15.35 3.63 -2.50
N THR A 97 -15.69 3.06 -1.35
CA THR A 97 -14.80 2.18 -0.61
C THR A 97 -14.46 0.94 -1.42
N ILE A 98 -15.43 0.37 -2.14
CA ILE A 98 -15.23 -0.82 -2.98
C ILE A 98 -14.18 -0.56 -4.07
N VAL A 99 -14.26 0.58 -4.75
CA VAL A 99 -13.26 1.01 -5.75
C VAL A 99 -11.88 1.13 -5.11
N GLY A 100 -11.79 1.72 -3.92
CA GLY A 100 -10.55 1.78 -3.15
C GLY A 100 -9.96 0.40 -2.85
N VAL A 101 -10.80 -0.56 -2.42
CA VAL A 101 -10.38 -1.92 -2.11
C VAL A 101 -9.85 -2.60 -3.37
N VAL A 102 -10.58 -2.53 -4.48
CA VAL A 102 -10.15 -3.12 -5.76
C VAL A 102 -8.81 -2.54 -6.20
N VAL A 103 -8.64 -1.22 -6.11
CA VAL A 103 -7.36 -0.57 -6.45
C VAL A 103 -6.23 -1.04 -5.52
N ALA A 104 -6.49 -1.23 -4.23
CA ALA A 104 -5.49 -1.76 -3.30
C ALA A 104 -5.09 -3.20 -3.63
N LEU A 105 -6.04 -4.07 -3.97
CA LEU A 105 -5.78 -5.45 -4.37
C LEU A 105 -4.93 -5.52 -5.65
N LEU A 106 -5.31 -4.74 -6.66
CA LEU A 106 -4.57 -4.65 -7.94
C LEU A 106 -3.17 -4.06 -7.74
N ALA A 107 -3.04 -2.99 -6.95
CA ALA A 107 -1.76 -2.40 -6.62
C ALA A 107 -0.88 -3.41 -5.85
N ASN A 108 -1.47 -4.14 -4.91
CA ASN A 108 -0.74 -5.17 -4.16
C ASN A 108 -0.26 -6.29 -5.06
N LEU A 109 -1.10 -6.78 -5.97
CA LEU A 109 -0.73 -7.79 -6.95
C LEU A 109 0.47 -7.33 -7.78
N GLY A 110 0.38 -6.14 -8.39
CA GLY A 110 1.45 -5.61 -9.24
C GLY A 110 2.76 -5.40 -8.47
N LEU A 111 2.69 -4.80 -7.29
CA LEU A 111 3.88 -4.55 -6.48
C LEU A 111 4.49 -5.84 -5.92
N PHE A 112 3.68 -6.80 -5.48
CA PHE A 112 4.15 -8.09 -4.97
C PHE A 112 4.87 -8.88 -6.07
N LEU A 113 4.30 -8.89 -7.29
CA LEU A 113 4.95 -9.51 -8.44
C LEU A 113 6.28 -8.81 -8.78
N ALA A 114 6.28 -7.47 -8.84
CA ALA A 114 7.51 -6.70 -9.09
C ALA A 114 8.61 -7.02 -8.06
N LEU A 115 8.26 -7.06 -6.77
CA LEU A 115 9.19 -7.43 -5.70
C LEU A 115 9.64 -8.89 -5.78
N SER A 116 8.75 -9.79 -6.19
CA SER A 116 9.09 -11.21 -6.39
C SER A 116 10.17 -11.34 -7.47
N PHE A 117 10.06 -10.60 -8.59
CA PHE A 117 11.08 -10.58 -9.63
C PHE A 117 12.42 -10.02 -9.16
N VAL A 118 12.41 -8.97 -8.32
CA VAL A 118 13.64 -8.40 -7.73
C VAL A 118 14.33 -9.39 -6.78
N ARG A 119 13.56 -10.28 -6.15
CA ARG A 119 14.04 -11.26 -5.15
C ARG A 119 14.36 -12.63 -5.72
N ILE A 120 14.33 -12.81 -7.05
CA ILE A 120 14.64 -14.12 -7.65
C ILE A 120 16.09 -14.49 -7.31
N ASP A 121 16.24 -15.47 -6.43
CA ASP A 121 17.52 -16.14 -6.18
C ASP A 121 17.70 -17.24 -7.23
N PRO A 122 18.76 -17.20 -8.05
CA PRO A 122 19.05 -18.22 -9.06
C PRO A 122 19.23 -19.65 -8.50
N GLY A 123 19.46 -19.80 -7.20
CA GLY A 123 19.82 -21.08 -6.56
C GLY A 123 18.66 -21.94 -6.05
N LEU A 124 17.42 -21.46 -6.03
CA LEU A 124 16.28 -22.19 -5.46
C LEU A 124 15.56 -23.08 -6.48
N HIS A 125 15.13 -24.27 -6.04
CA HIS A 125 14.26 -25.16 -6.83
C HIS A 125 12.98 -24.41 -7.24
N PRO A 126 12.74 -24.18 -8.56
CA PRO A 126 11.73 -23.21 -8.99
C PRO A 126 10.31 -23.55 -8.53
N ALA A 127 9.90 -24.82 -8.62
CA ALA A 127 8.50 -25.21 -8.48
C ALA A 127 7.93 -25.01 -7.06
N THR A 128 8.69 -25.35 -6.01
CA THR A 128 8.24 -25.21 -4.61
C THR A 128 8.25 -23.76 -4.15
N ALA A 129 9.20 -22.95 -4.64
CA ALA A 129 9.25 -21.51 -4.38
C ALA A 129 8.01 -20.80 -4.95
N TRP A 130 7.61 -21.12 -6.18
CA TRP A 130 6.43 -20.50 -6.81
C TRP A 130 5.12 -20.83 -6.09
N MET A 131 4.94 -22.06 -5.60
CA MET A 131 3.73 -22.43 -4.85
C MET A 131 3.62 -21.64 -3.54
N ARG A 132 4.73 -21.44 -2.83
CA ARG A 132 4.77 -20.63 -1.61
C ARG A 132 4.46 -19.16 -1.91
N VAL A 133 5.12 -18.58 -2.91
CA VAL A 133 4.88 -17.19 -3.35
C VAL A 133 3.40 -16.97 -3.70
N PHE A 134 2.78 -17.95 -4.37
CA PHE A 134 1.36 -17.89 -4.70
C PHE A 134 0.45 -17.97 -3.47
N ALA A 135 0.76 -18.84 -2.51
CA ALA A 135 0.02 -18.94 -1.25
C ALA A 135 0.11 -17.64 -0.43
N ASP A 136 1.32 -17.08 -0.28
CA ASP A 136 1.55 -15.80 0.40
C ASP A 136 0.79 -14.66 -0.29
N LEU A 137 0.79 -14.63 -1.63
CA LEU A 137 0.02 -13.67 -2.40
C LEU A 137 -1.48 -13.82 -2.15
N LEU A 138 -2.02 -15.04 -2.21
CA LEU A 138 -3.44 -15.29 -2.01
C LEU A 138 -3.90 -14.86 -0.61
N VAL A 139 -3.15 -15.24 0.43
CA VAL A 139 -3.44 -14.81 1.80
C VAL A 139 -3.34 -13.29 1.92
N SER A 140 -2.33 -12.68 1.30
CA SER A 140 -2.19 -11.21 1.28
C SER A 140 -3.40 -10.51 0.66
N GLN A 141 -3.92 -11.02 -0.46
CA GLN A 141 -5.12 -10.46 -1.09
C GLN A 141 -6.35 -10.57 -0.18
N ILE A 142 -6.54 -11.71 0.49
CA ILE A 142 -7.65 -11.90 1.43
C ILE A 142 -7.53 -10.92 2.59
N VAL A 143 -6.34 -10.81 3.20
CA VAL A 143 -6.10 -9.89 4.31
C VAL A 143 -6.37 -8.44 3.90
N ILE A 144 -5.92 -8.02 2.71
CA ILE A 144 -6.19 -6.68 2.20
C ILE A 144 -7.68 -6.45 1.98
N ALA A 145 -8.40 -7.41 1.40
CA ALA A 145 -9.84 -7.28 1.17
C ALA A 145 -10.61 -7.02 2.47
N VAL A 146 -10.17 -7.64 3.57
CA VAL A 146 -10.77 -7.46 4.91
C VAL A 146 -10.33 -6.16 5.57
N ILE A 147 -9.03 -5.81 5.52
CA ILE A 147 -8.46 -4.68 6.26
C ILE A 147 -8.66 -3.34 5.53
N ALA A 148 -8.66 -3.32 4.20
CA ALA A 148 -8.72 -2.10 3.40
C ALA A 148 -9.88 -1.16 3.75
N PRO A 149 -11.14 -1.63 3.87
CA PRO A 149 -12.28 -0.73 4.19
C PRO A 149 -12.07 0.00 5.52
N TRP A 150 -11.63 -0.74 6.54
CA TRP A 150 -11.36 -0.19 7.87
C TRP A 150 -10.19 0.79 7.83
N PHE A 151 -9.09 0.42 7.19
CA PHE A 151 -7.89 1.25 7.14
C PHE A 151 -8.14 2.57 6.39
N PHE A 152 -8.87 2.54 5.27
CA PHE A 152 -9.28 3.75 4.57
C PHE A 152 -10.22 4.64 5.40
N ALA A 153 -11.13 4.04 6.17
CA ALA A 153 -11.97 4.79 7.08
C ALA A 153 -11.15 5.48 8.18
N VAL A 154 -10.13 4.81 8.74
CA VAL A 154 -9.21 5.40 9.73
C VAL A 154 -8.44 6.57 9.13
N GLN A 155 -7.82 6.40 7.96
CA GLN A 155 -7.08 7.48 7.29
C GLN A 155 -7.99 8.68 6.98
N ASN A 156 -9.22 8.42 6.54
CA ASN A 156 -10.20 9.46 6.27
C ASN A 156 -10.57 10.23 7.55
N ARG A 157 -10.89 9.52 8.63
CA ARG A 157 -11.24 10.12 9.94
C ARG A 157 -10.09 10.92 10.53
N LEU A 158 -8.85 10.46 10.41
CA LEU A 158 -7.67 11.20 10.87
C LEU A 158 -7.48 12.53 10.11
N LEU A 159 -7.77 12.53 8.80
CA LEU A 159 -7.73 13.76 7.99
C LEU A 159 -8.89 14.71 8.33
N GLU A 160 -10.08 14.18 8.61
CA GLU A 160 -11.25 14.96 9.01
C GLU A 160 -11.07 15.59 10.40
N ALA A 161 -10.61 14.81 11.40
CA ALA A 161 -10.35 15.27 12.77
C ALA A 161 -9.32 16.39 12.84
N THR A 162 -8.46 16.50 11.81
CA THR A 162 -7.47 17.55 11.70
C THR A 162 -7.96 18.77 10.92
N GLY A 163 -9.26 18.85 10.59
CA GLY A 163 -9.84 19.97 9.84
C GLY A 163 -9.41 20.01 8.38
N THR A 164 -8.77 18.94 7.87
CA THR A 164 -8.47 18.82 6.44
C THR A 164 -9.63 18.12 5.74
N ASN A 165 -10.70 18.87 5.48
CA ASN A 165 -11.86 18.33 4.77
C ASN A 165 -11.47 17.99 3.32
N LEU A 166 -11.59 16.72 2.94
CA LEU A 166 -11.31 16.25 1.57
C LEU A 166 -12.31 16.85 0.57
N ARG A 167 -13.52 17.20 1.03
CA ARG A 167 -14.60 17.81 0.22
C ARG A 167 -14.24 19.18 -0.33
N ASP A 168 -13.39 19.95 0.35
CA ASP A 168 -12.96 21.27 -0.11
C ASP A 168 -11.99 21.20 -1.31
N PHE A 169 -11.37 20.03 -1.53
CA PHE A 169 -10.39 19.83 -2.60
C PHE A 169 -11.01 19.28 -3.89
N SER A 170 -12.06 18.45 -3.78
CA SER A 170 -12.84 18.02 -4.95
C SER A 170 -13.41 19.21 -5.71
N ARG A 171 -13.71 20.32 -5.02
CA ARG A 171 -14.16 21.59 -5.61
C ARG A 171 -13.07 22.47 -6.24
N ARG A 172 -11.78 22.24 -5.94
CA ARG A 172 -10.65 23.04 -6.46
C ARG A 172 -9.88 22.35 -7.59
N ALA A 173 -10.24 21.11 -7.92
CA ALA A 173 -9.61 20.31 -8.96
C ALA A 173 -10.52 20.10 -10.19
N LEU A 174 -11.69 20.76 -10.21
CA LEU A 174 -12.49 21.07 -11.39
C LEU A 174 -12.18 22.52 -11.78
#